data_AF-A0A392MWQ6-F1
#
_entry.id   AF-A0A392MWQ6-F1
#
_cell.length_a   1.000
_cell.length_b   1.000
_cell.length_c   1.000
_cell.angle_alpha   90.00
_cell.angle_beta   90.00
_cell.angle_gamma   90.00
#
_symmetry.space_group_name_H-M   'P 1'
#
loop_
_entity.id
_entity.type
_entity.pdbx_description
1 polymer ?
#
loop_
_entity_poly.entity_id
_entity_poly.type
_entity_poly.pdbx_seq_one_letter_code
_entity_poly.pdbx_strand_id
1 'polypeptide(L)' 'SLTFETREAFLSALVSEGRAEWMDKGHRKCLILWHRIQEWADILLQFAKDNGLEDGVVTIEEIRFGTESQGT' A
#
# COMPACT_ATOMS: atom_id res chain seq x y z
N SER A 1 -4.61 -15.00 -23.51
CA SER A 1 -4.59 -14.95 -22.03
C SER A 1 -3.21 -15.35 -21.54
N LEU A 2 -2.63 -14.69 -20.52
CA LEU A 2 -1.32 -15.09 -19.98
C LEU A 2 -1.39 -16.47 -19.31
N THR A 3 -0.33 -17.28 -19.41
CA THR A 3 -0.24 -18.57 -18.70
C THR A 3 -0.08 -18.35 -17.19
N PHE A 4 -0.26 -19.40 -16.39
CA PHE A 4 0.00 -19.33 -14.95
C PHE A 4 1.46 -18.97 -14.67
N GLU A 5 2.39 -19.70 -15.29
CA GLU A 5 3.84 -19.48 -15.16
C GLU A 5 4.24 -18.04 -15.49
N THR A 6 3.71 -17.46 -16.57
CA THR A 6 4.04 -16.07 -16.92
C THR A 6 3.49 -15.07 -15.90
N ARG A 7 2.30 -15.30 -15.34
CA ARG A 7 1.75 -14.44 -14.27
C ARG A 7 2.57 -14.56 -12.99
N GLU A 8 2.95 -15.76 -12.61
CA GLU A 8 3.76 -16.01 -11.42
C GLU A 8 5.16 -15.37 -11.56
N ALA A 9 5.81 -15.52 -12.72
CA ALA A 9 7.09 -14.90 -12.99
C ALA A 9 7.00 -13.36 -12.94
N PHE A 10 5.95 -12.78 -13.54
CA PHE A 10 5.71 -11.34 -13.51
C PHE A 10 5.50 -10.82 -12.09
N LEU A 11 4.64 -11.47 -11.30
CA LEU A 11 4.38 -11.08 -9.92
C LEU A 11 5.62 -11.27 -9.04
N SER A 12 6.40 -12.32 -9.26
CA SER A 12 7.66 -12.56 -8.54
C SER A 12 8.69 -11.44 -8.81
N ALA A 13 8.75 -10.91 -10.03
CA ALA A 13 9.59 -9.75 -10.34
C ALA A 13 9.13 -8.51 -9.55
N LEU A 14 7.83 -8.21 -9.52
CA LEU A 14 7.29 -7.10 -8.73
C LEU A 14 7.57 -7.25 -7.23
N VAL A 15 7.45 -8.46 -6.69
CA VAL A 15 7.79 -8.76 -5.29
C VAL A 15 9.27 -8.51 -5.03
N SER A 16 10.15 -8.94 -5.94
CA SER A 16 11.59 -8.72 -5.82
C SER A 16 11.98 -7.22 -5.84
N GLU A 17 11.17 -6.40 -6.51
CA GLU A 17 11.33 -4.94 -6.56
C GLU A 17 10.65 -4.22 -5.37
N GLY A 18 10.01 -4.97 -4.46
CA GLY A 18 9.24 -4.39 -3.33
C GLY A 18 7.97 -3.66 -3.75
N ARG A 19 7.46 -3.95 -4.96
CA ARG A 19 6.23 -3.36 -5.54
C ARG A 19 5.01 -4.27 -5.40
N ALA A 20 5.18 -5.44 -4.80
CA ALA A 20 4.11 -6.35 -4.48
C ALA A 20 4.50 -7.26 -3.30
N GLU A 21 3.52 -7.92 -2.70
CA GLU A 21 3.75 -8.88 -1.62
C GLU A 21 2.83 -10.10 -1.75
N TRP A 22 3.39 -11.30 -1.59
CA TRP A 22 2.60 -12.53 -1.52
C TRP A 22 1.90 -12.63 -0.17
N MET A 23 0.57 -12.79 -0.19
CA MET A 23 -0.23 -12.84 1.03
C MET A 23 -0.32 -14.25 1.63
N ASP A 24 0.13 -15.27 0.90
CA ASP A 24 0.16 -16.65 1.35
C ASP A 24 1.35 -17.40 0.76
N LYS A 25 1.83 -18.42 1.49
CA LYS A 25 2.96 -19.26 1.07
C LYS A 25 2.73 -19.99 -0.26
N GLY A 26 1.48 -20.13 -0.69
CA GLY A 26 1.12 -20.76 -1.96
C GLY A 26 1.08 -19.80 -3.15
N HIS A 27 1.44 -18.51 -2.97
CA HIS A 27 1.42 -17.49 -4.02
C HIS A 27 0.06 -17.38 -4.73
N ARG A 28 -1.04 -17.59 -4.02
CA ARG A 28 -2.40 -17.55 -4.60
C ARG A 28 -2.99 -16.16 -4.58
N LYS A 29 -2.51 -15.29 -3.69
CA LYS A 29 -2.91 -13.89 -3.59
C LYS A 29 -1.68 -13.00 -3.51
N CYS A 30 -1.66 -11.95 -4.31
CA CYS A 30 -0.60 -10.96 -4.36
C CYS A 30 -1.20 -9.56 -4.14
N LEU A 31 -0.68 -8.83 -3.16
CA LEU A 31 -0.99 -7.43 -2.95
C LEU A 31 -0.08 -6.60 -3.85
N ILE A 32 -0.65 -5.78 -4.73
CA ILE A 32 0.13 -4.85 -5.57
C ILE A 32 0.23 -3.51 -4.87
N LEU A 33 1.44 -2.95 -4.83
CA LEU A 33 1.77 -1.71 -4.14
C LEU A 33 2.04 -0.61 -5.18
N TRP A 34 1.14 0.39 -5.25
CA TRP A 34 1.32 1.55 -6.14
C TRP A 34 2.45 2.46 -5.67
N HIS A 35 2.55 2.63 -4.36
CA HIS A 35 3.72 3.16 -3.66
C HIS A 35 4.31 2.05 -2.81
N ARG A 36 5.64 2.01 -2.65
CA ARG A 36 6.28 1.09 -1.70
C ARG A 36 5.83 1.43 -0.28
N ILE A 37 5.93 0.47 0.63
CA ILE A 37 5.48 0.67 2.03
C ILE A 37 6.14 1.89 2.68
N GLN A 38 7.44 2.12 2.43
CA GLN A 38 8.12 3.32 2.94
C GLN A 38 7.51 4.62 2.38
N GLU A 39 7.23 4.65 1.07
CA GLU A 39 6.62 5.83 0.43
C GLU A 39 5.20 6.07 0.95
N TRP A 40 4.43 5.00 1.20
CA TRP A 40 3.15 5.12 1.89
C TRP A 40 3.28 5.65 3.31
N ALA A 41 4.29 5.21 4.07
CA ALA A 41 4.54 5.71 5.41
C ALA A 41 4.88 7.21 5.38
N ASP A 42 5.69 7.65 4.42
CA ASP A 42 6.04 9.05 4.24
C ASP A 42 4.81 9.90 3.85
N ILE A 43 3.95 9.39 2.96
CA ILE A 43 2.68 10.03 2.59
C ILE A 43 1.77 10.19 3.81
N LEU A 44 1.60 9.14 4.61
CA LEU A 44 0.75 9.16 5.80
C LEU A 44 1.31 10.10 6.88
N LEU A 45 2.64 10.11 7.04
CA LEU A 45 3.29 11.04 7.95
C LEU A 45 3.06 12.48 7.50
N GLN A 46 3.25 12.78 6.22
CA GLN A 46 3.01 14.12 5.68
C GLN A 46 1.55 14.54 5.80
N PHE A 47 0.61 13.64 5.52
CA PHE A 47 -0.82 13.85 5.73
C PHE A 47 -1.13 14.25 7.18
N ALA A 48 -0.52 13.60 8.16
CA ALA A 48 -0.70 13.94 9.56
C ALA A 48 -0.18 15.35 9.89
N LYS A 49 0.98 15.75 9.33
CA LYS A 49 1.53 17.11 9.51
C LYS A 49 0.62 18.16 8.91
N ASP A 50 0.21 17.96 7.67
CA ASP A 50 -0.55 18.94 6.90
C ASP A 50 -1.94 19.20 7.50
N ASN A 51 -2.49 18.22 8.21
CA ASN A 51 -3.79 18.31 8.89
C ASN A 51 -3.67 18.60 10.40
N GLY A 52 -2.48 18.83 10.94
CA GLY A 52 -2.28 19.11 12.37
C GLY A 52 -2.65 17.93 13.28
N LEU A 53 -2.54 16.70 12.78
CA LEU A 53 -2.82 15.45 13.49
C LEU A 53 -1.57 14.87 14.18
N GLU A 54 -0.43 15.58 14.11
CA GLU A 54 0.79 15.21 14.84
C GLU A 54 0.54 15.16 16.36
N ASP A 55 1.21 14.23 17.04
CA ASP A 55 1.08 13.96 18.48
C ASP A 55 -0.30 13.47 18.96
N GLY A 56 -1.23 13.19 18.04
CA GLY A 56 -2.54 12.58 18.31
C GLY A 56 -2.61 11.08 18.02
N VAL A 57 -3.72 10.45 18.43
CA VAL A 57 -4.09 9.09 17.97
C VAL A 57 -5.17 9.23 16.91
N VAL A 58 -4.92 8.66 15.74
CA VAL A 58 -5.87 8.63 14.62
C VAL A 58 -6.05 7.19 14.15
N THR A 59 -7.28 6.79 13.88
CA THR A 59 -7.62 5.47 13.37
C THR A 59 -7.49 5.40 11.85
N ILE A 60 -7.35 4.18 11.31
CA ILE A 60 -7.31 3.97 9.86
C ILE A 60 -8.65 4.36 9.18
N GLU A 61 -9.77 4.21 9.87
CA GLU A 61 -11.09 4.64 9.34
C GLU A 61 -11.15 6.16 9.19
N GLU A 62 -10.67 6.91 10.18
CA GLU A 62 -10.58 8.38 10.11
C GLU A 62 -9.64 8.82 8.98
N ILE A 63 -8.49 8.17 8.79
CA ILE A 63 -7.59 8.48 7.66
C ILE A 63 -8.24 8.19 6.30
N ARG A 64 -9.14 7.20 6.20
CA ARG A 64 -9.75 6.83 4.91
C ARG A 64 -10.99 7.65 4.57
N PHE A 65 -11.76 8.03 5.57
CA PHE A 65 -13.12 8.55 5.38
C PHE A 65 -13.39 9.86 6.15
N GLY A 66 -12.42 10.32 6.94
CA GLY A 66 -12.47 11.59 7.65
C GLY A 66 -12.54 12.79 6.70
N THR A 67 -12.89 13.94 7.26
CA THR A 67 -13.02 15.20 6.53
C THR A 67 -11.72 15.62 5.85
N GLU A 68 -10.59 15.31 6.48
CA GLU A 68 -9.23 15.61 6.06
C GLU A 68 -8.85 14.87 4.76
N SER A 69 -9.55 13.77 4.46
CA SER A 69 -9.30 12.92 3.29
C SER A 69 -10.28 13.18 2.15
N GLN A 70 -11.23 14.12 2.31
CA GLN A 70 -12.14 14.49 1.23
C GLN A 70 -11.44 15.46 0.26
N GLY A 71 -11.15 14.99 -0.95
CA GLY A 71 -10.59 15.82 -2.03
C GLY A 71 -9.11 15.57 -2.37
N THR A 72 -8.48 14.59 -1.72
CA THR A 72 -7.19 13.99 -2.14
C THR A 72 -7.41 12.90 -3.18
#